data_AF-A0A1X7U0C3-F1
#
_entry.id   AF-A0A1X7U0C3-F1
#
_cell.length_a   1.000
_cell.length_b   1.000
_cell.length_c   1.000
_cell.angle_alpha   90.00
_cell.angle_beta   90.00
_cell.angle_gamma   90.00
#
_symmetry.space_group_name_H-M   'P 1'
#
loop_
_entity.id
_entity.type
_entity.pdbx_description
1 polymer ?
#
loop_
_entity_poly.entity_id
_entity_poly.type
_entity_poly.pdbx_seq_one_letter_code
_entity_poly.pdbx_strand_id
1 'polypeptide(L)'
;MVMNVFSENDWIENFCVSRTTFIYLCNEVRTEIQKEDTVMRKACTVEKRVGVTIWFLSTGSDFRTISHLFGISKSLVCVVVREVCHALCK
;
A
#
# COMPACT_ATOMS: atom_id res chain seq x y z
N MET A 1 -8.82 2.29 5.40
CA MET A 1 -8.12 1.72 6.57
C MET A 1 -6.80 2.42 6.82
N VAL A 2 -5.91 2.59 5.83
CA VAL A 2 -4.59 3.20 6.04
C VAL A 2 -4.64 4.66 6.54
N MET A 3 -5.49 5.52 5.97
CA MET A 3 -5.40 6.98 6.21
C MET A 3 -5.87 7.51 7.59
N ASN A 4 -6.61 6.71 8.38
CA ASN A 4 -7.27 7.16 9.62
C ASN A 4 -6.89 6.36 10.87
N VAL A 5 -5.95 5.42 10.76
CA VAL A 5 -5.53 4.55 11.89
C VAL A 5 -4.21 5.00 12.50
N PHE A 6 -3.39 5.73 11.75
CA PHE A 6 -2.02 6.09 12.13
C PHE A 6 -1.93 7.57 12.55
N SER A 7 -1.28 7.82 13.68
CA SER A 7 -0.82 9.14 14.11
C SER A 7 0.36 9.62 13.25
N GLU A 8 0.73 10.90 13.32
CA GLU A 8 1.87 11.44 12.56
C GLU A 8 3.19 10.72 12.87
N ASN A 9 3.39 10.28 14.12
CA ASN A 9 4.58 9.50 14.50
C ASN A 9 4.56 8.10 13.87
N ASP A 10 3.39 7.45 13.81
CA ASP A 10 3.26 6.12 13.22
C ASP A 10 3.64 6.11 11.73
N TRP A 11 3.41 7.21 11.01
CA TRP A 11 3.82 7.35 9.61
C TRP A 11 5.33 7.28 9.46
N ILE A 12 6.08 7.94 10.33
CA ILE A 12 7.54 7.91 10.29
C ILE A 12 8.06 6.54 10.76
N GLU A 13 7.55 6.02 11.88
CA GLU A 13 8.04 4.76 12.45
C GLU A 13 7.77 3.55 11.55
N ASN A 14 6.58 3.49 10.95
CA ASN A 14 6.17 2.30 10.20
C ASN A 14 6.34 2.43 8.69
N PHE A 15 6.17 3.63 8.14
CA PHE A 15 6.24 3.87 6.71
C PHE A 15 7.51 4.62 6.29
N CYS A 16 8.30 5.17 7.23
CA CYS A 16 9.49 5.98 6.98
C CYS A 16 9.22 7.22 6.09
N VAL A 17 7.97 7.64 5.97
CA VAL A 17 7.54 8.80 5.17
C VAL A 17 6.45 9.57 5.92
N SER A 18 6.33 10.87 5.66
CA SER A 18 5.21 11.65 6.19
C SER A 18 3.88 11.25 5.54
N ARG A 19 2.77 11.52 6.22
CA ARG A 19 1.42 11.34 5.64
C ARG A 19 1.24 12.10 4.33
N THR A 20 1.79 13.31 4.24
CA THR A 20 1.72 14.14 3.03
C THR A 20 2.48 13.51 1.87
N THR A 21 3.69 13.00 2.12
CA THR A 21 4.47 12.26 1.11
C THR A 21 3.74 10.99 0.67
N PHE A 22 3.11 10.29 1.61
CA PHE A 22 2.30 9.12 1.28
C PHE A 22 1.13 9.45 0.34
N ILE A 23 0.40 10.54 0.62
CA ILE A 23 -0.71 11.01 -0.23
C ILE A 23 -0.18 11.40 -1.62
N TYR A 24 0.96 12.10 -1.67
CA TYR A 24 1.62 12.46 -2.93
C TYR A 24 1.92 11.20 -3.76
N LEU A 25 2.60 10.21 -3.18
CA LEU A 25 2.91 8.95 -3.85
C LEU A 25 1.65 8.24 -4.34
N CYS A 26 0.58 8.21 -3.53
CA CYS A 26 -0.70 7.62 -3.94
C CYS A 26 -1.29 8.30 -5.18
N ASN A 27 -1.15 9.61 -5.31
CA ASN A 27 -1.69 10.35 -6.45
C ASN A 27 -0.85 10.15 -7.72
N GLU A 28 0.48 10.11 -7.61
CA GLU A 28 1.38 9.87 -8.74
C GLU A 28 1.10 8.53 -9.43
N VAL A 29 0.94 7.45 -8.66
CA VAL A 29 0.72 6.11 -9.23
C VAL A 29 -0.75 5.78 -9.50
N ARG A 30 -1.68 6.68 -9.12
CA ARG A 30 -3.12 6.39 -9.07
C ARG A 30 -3.65 5.85 -10.40
N THR A 31 -3.31 6.51 -11.50
CA THR A 31 -3.81 6.19 -12.84
C THR A 31 -3.36 4.81 -13.33
N GLU A 32 -2.19 4.34 -12.91
CA GLU A 32 -1.61 3.06 -13.34
C GLU A 32 -2.08 1.88 -12.47
N ILE A 33 -2.25 2.08 -11.17
CA ILE A 33 -2.52 0.97 -10.23
C ILE A 33 -3.97 0.86 -9.78
N GLN A 34 -4.81 1.85 -10.08
CA GLN A 34 -6.23 1.82 -9.72
C GLN A 34 -6.92 0.64 -10.41
N LYS A 35 -7.70 -0.11 -9.62
CA LYS A 35 -8.53 -1.21 -10.11
C LYS A 35 -9.99 -0.91 -9.81
N GLU A 36 -10.88 -1.44 -10.63
CA GLU A 36 -12.32 -1.25 -10.50
C GLU A 36 -12.95 -2.32 -9.60
N ASP A 37 -14.02 -1.92 -8.92
CA ASP A 37 -14.84 -2.83 -8.14
C ASP A 37 -15.55 -3.83 -9.07
N THR A 38 -15.70 -5.06 -8.60
CA THR A 38 -16.47 -6.10 -9.30
C THR A 38 -17.71 -6.42 -8.50
N VAL A 39 -18.73 -7.02 -9.13
CA VAL A 39 -19.98 -7.43 -8.47
C VAL A 39 -19.72 -8.32 -7.24
N MET A 40 -18.71 -9.19 -7.29
CA MET A 40 -18.41 -10.15 -6.22
C MET A 40 -17.46 -9.60 -5.14
N ARG A 41 -16.61 -8.63 -5.46
CA ARG A 41 -15.59 -8.10 -4.52
C ARG A 41 -15.23 -6.65 -4.82
N LYS A 42 -15.01 -5.88 -3.74
CA LYS A 42 -14.39 -4.56 -3.82
C LYS A 42 -12.90 -4.68 -4.14
N ALA A 43 -12.41 -3.77 -4.97
CA ALA A 43 -11.01 -3.63 -5.31
C ALA A 43 -10.19 -3.18 -4.10
N CYS A 44 -8.92 -3.58 -4.08
CA CYS A 44 -7.96 -3.05 -3.13
C CYS A 44 -7.67 -1.58 -3.51
N THR A 45 -8.00 -0.64 -2.61
CA THR A 45 -7.83 0.79 -2.89
C THR A 45 -6.36 1.15 -3.14
N VAL A 46 -6.13 2.22 -3.89
CA VAL A 46 -4.78 2.72 -4.21
C VAL A 46 -3.97 2.95 -2.93
N GLU A 47 -4.58 3.56 -1.91
CA GLU A 47 -3.93 3.84 -0.62
C GLU A 47 -3.55 2.55 0.09
N LYS A 48 -4.39 1.52 0.02
CA LYS A 48 -4.07 0.22 0.62
C LYS A 48 -2.91 -0.45 -0.12
N ARG A 49 -2.89 -0.35 -1.45
CA ARG A 49 -1.83 -0.91 -2.31
C ARG A 49 -0.48 -0.24 -2.07
N VAL A 50 -0.46 1.09 -2.02
CA VAL A 50 0.75 1.89 -1.73
C VAL A 50 1.19 1.66 -0.30
N GLY A 51 0.27 1.61 0.67
CA GLY A 51 0.55 1.31 2.08
C GLY A 51 1.25 -0.04 2.27
N VAL A 52 0.74 -1.09 1.63
CA VAL A 52 1.37 -2.42 1.63
C VAL A 52 2.80 -2.37 1.08
N THR A 53 3.01 -1.63 0.00
CA THR A 53 4.31 -1.57 -0.67
C THR A 53 5.33 -0.80 0.16
N ILE A 54 4.96 0.37 0.68
CA ILE A 54 5.85 1.16 1.52
C ILE A 54 6.15 0.40 2.82
N TRP A 55 5.17 -0.22 3.46
CA TRP A 55 5.42 -1.05 4.64
C TRP A 55 6.45 -2.17 4.36
N PHE A 56 6.31 -2.85 3.23
CA PHE A 56 7.27 -3.88 2.81
C PHE A 56 8.68 -3.32 2.64
N LEU A 57 8.81 -2.18 1.94
CA LEU A 57 10.10 -1.54 1.68
C LEU A 57 10.75 -0.98 2.95
N SER A 58 9.96 -0.43 3.87
CA SER A 58 10.45 0.23 5.08
C SER A 58 10.83 -0.77 6.17
N THR A 59 10.06 -1.86 6.34
CA THR A 59 10.26 -2.80 7.45
C THR A 59 10.97 -4.09 7.04
N GLY A 60 10.98 -4.45 5.75
CA GLY A 60 11.45 -5.75 5.29
C GLY A 60 10.62 -6.94 5.79
N SER A 61 9.40 -6.69 6.30
CA SER A 61 8.51 -7.72 6.83
C SER A 61 8.16 -8.78 5.78
N ASP A 62 7.99 -10.03 6.22
CA ASP A 62 7.59 -11.10 5.32
C ASP A 62 6.12 -10.97 4.87
N PHE A 63 5.78 -11.60 3.75
CA PHE A 63 4.45 -11.47 3.15
C PHE A 63 3.31 -12.01 4.03
N ARG A 64 3.56 -12.94 4.96
CA ARG A 64 2.53 -13.41 5.90
C ARG A 64 2.16 -12.30 6.88
N THR A 65 3.17 -11.64 7.45
CA THR A 65 2.97 -10.55 8.40
C THR A 65 2.17 -9.41 7.77
N ILE A 66 2.57 -8.98 6.57
CA ILE A 66 1.89 -7.92 5.81
C ILE A 66 0.47 -8.34 5.42
N SER A 67 0.30 -9.59 4.97
CA SER A 67 -1.01 -10.15 4.62
C SER A 67 -1.99 -10.08 5.79
N HIS A 68 -1.52 -10.42 7.00
CA HIS A 68 -2.32 -10.35 8.21
C HIS A 68 -2.63 -8.89 8.60
N LEU A 69 -1.61 -8.03 8.64
CA LEU A 69 -1.75 -6.62 9.03
C LEU A 69 -2.73 -5.85 8.15
N PHE A 70 -2.63 -6.02 6.83
CA PHE A 70 -3.49 -5.32 5.88
C PHE A 70 -4.76 -6.10 5.54
N GLY A 71 -4.95 -7.32 6.03
CA GLY A 71 -6.13 -8.14 5.72
C GLY A 71 -6.29 -8.40 4.22
N ILE A 72 -5.23 -8.84 3.56
CA ILE A 72 -5.23 -9.24 2.14
C ILE A 72 -4.52 -10.58 1.95
N SER A 73 -4.77 -11.31 0.86
CA SER A 73 -4.08 -12.57 0.60
C SER A 73 -2.58 -12.34 0.33
N LYS A 74 -1.72 -13.29 0.72
CA LYS A 74 -0.27 -13.24 0.43
C LYS A 74 0.03 -13.11 -1.07
N SER A 75 -0.78 -13.76 -1.91
CA SER A 75 -0.67 -13.63 -3.37
C SER A 75 -0.90 -12.18 -3.82
N LEU A 76 -1.89 -11.49 -3.24
CA LEU A 76 -2.16 -10.10 -3.54
C LEU A 76 -1.04 -9.18 -3.05
N VAL A 77 -0.44 -9.45 -1.88
CA VAL A 77 0.74 -8.69 -1.40
C VAL A 77 1.84 -8.71 -2.46
N CYS A 78 2.20 -9.90 -2.96
CA CYS A 78 3.27 -10.03 -3.97
C CYS A 78 2.96 -9.26 -5.25
N VAL A 79 1.72 -9.37 -5.76
CA VAL A 79 1.29 -8.64 -6.97
C VAL A 79 1.31 -7.14 -6.74
N VAL A 80 0.76 -6.67 -5.62
CA VAL A 80 0.68 -5.25 -5.27
C VAL A 80 2.06 -4.63 -5.14
N VAL A 81 2.97 -5.25 -4.40
CA VAL A 81 4.34 -4.76 -4.22
C VAL A 81 5.02 -4.59 -5.59
N ARG A 82 4.88 -5.59 -6.48
CA ARG A 82 5.46 -5.51 -7.82
C ARG A 82 4.82 -4.41 -8.68
N GLU A 83 3.49 -4.35 -8.75
CA GLU A 83 2.77 -3.37 -9.57
C GLU A 83 3.08 -1.93 -9.11
N VAL A 84 3.13 -1.69 -7.79
CA VAL A 84 3.42 -0.36 -7.24
C VAL A 84 4.89 0.02 -7.45
N CYS A 85 5.85 -0.88 -7.19
CA CYS A 85 7.25 -0.59 -7.46
C CYS A 85 7.51 -0.28 -8.93
N HIS A 86 6.84 -1.00 -9.86
CA HIS A 86 6.95 -0.71 -11.28
C HIS A 86 6.43 0.68 -11.64
N ALA A 87 5.26 1.06 -11.10
CA ALA A 87 4.68 2.38 -11.31
C ALA A 87 5.53 3.52 -10.73
N LEU A 88 6.25 3.28 -9.63
CA LEU A 88 7.12 4.27 -8.98
C LEU A 88 8.47 4.46 -9.67
N CYS A 89 8.95 3.48 -10.45
CA CYS A 89 10.25 3.52 -11.11
C CYS A 89 10.21 3.99 -12.58
N LYS A 90 9.05 4.45 -13.05
CA LYS A 90 8.95 5.19 -14.32
C LYS A 90 9.33 6.64 -14.12
#